data_AF-A0A7Z0T7U0-F1
#
_entry.id   AF-A0A7Z0T7U0-F1
#
_cell.length_a   1.000
_cell.length_b   1.000
_cell.length_c   1.000
_cell.angle_alpha   90.00
_cell.angle_beta   90.00
_cell.angle_gamma   90.00
#
_symmetry.space_group_name_H-M   'P 1'
#
loop_
_entity.id
_entity.type
_entity.pdbx_description
1 polymer ?
#
loop_
_entity_poly.entity_id
_entity_poly.type
_entity_poly.pdbx_seq_one_letter_code
_entity_poly.pdbx_strand_id
1 'polypeptide(L)'
;MQTQLLINGQLLTGEGPAQPVFNPALGSVLVEINEASEAQVDAAVRAADAAFDSWSHTPPKERSLLLLKLADAIEAHGEELAKLESDNCGKPYSAALNDEIPAIADVFRFFAGASRCMSGSAGGEYLPGHTSMIRRDPVGVIAS
;
A
#
# COMPACT_ATOMS: atom_id res chain seq x y z
N MET A 1 -3.97 -16.38 9.04
CA MET A 1 -3.84 -15.03 9.62
C MET A 1 -2.36 -14.72 9.76
N GLN A 2 -1.88 -13.66 9.10
CA GLN A 2 -0.49 -13.21 9.19
C GLN A 2 -0.36 -12.21 10.34
N THR A 3 0.69 -12.33 11.14
CA THR A 3 1.00 -11.44 12.28
C THR A 3 2.40 -10.83 12.21
N GLN A 4 3.10 -11.08 11.11
CA GLN A 4 4.48 -10.63 10.90
C GLN A 4 4.50 -9.28 10.20
N LEU A 5 5.54 -8.50 10.48
CA LEU A 5 5.87 -7.26 9.78
C LEU A 5 6.45 -7.59 8.41
N LEU A 6 6.07 -6.85 7.37
CA LEU A 6 6.72 -6.94 6.06
C LEU A 6 7.80 -5.85 5.95
N ILE A 7 9.07 -6.23 6.09
CA ILE A 7 10.22 -5.31 6.02
C ILE A 7 11.20 -5.84 4.98
N ASN A 8 11.56 -5.01 4.00
CA ASN A 8 12.51 -5.35 2.93
C ASN A 8 12.17 -6.67 2.20
N GLY A 9 10.88 -6.91 1.91
CA GLY A 9 10.42 -8.13 1.24
C GLY A 9 10.44 -9.39 2.10
N GLN A 10 10.67 -9.28 3.41
CA GLN A 10 10.70 -10.39 4.35
C GLN A 10 9.62 -10.23 5.42
N LEU A 11 9.05 -11.35 5.84
CA LEU A 11 8.13 -11.40 6.98
C LEU A 11 8.95 -11.63 8.27
N LEU A 12 8.90 -10.67 9.18
CA LEU A 12 9.65 -10.65 10.43
C LEU A 12 8.70 -10.57 11.63
N THR A 13 9.05 -11.22 12.73
CA THR A 13 8.35 -11.01 13.99
C THR A 13 8.72 -9.65 14.56
N GLY A 14 7.75 -8.92 15.11
CA GLY A 14 8.00 -7.68 15.82
C GLY A 14 8.89 -7.89 17.06
N GLU A 15 9.76 -6.93 17.34
CA GLU A 15 10.68 -6.93 18.49
C GLU A 15 10.18 -6.04 19.64
N GLY A 16 9.05 -5.37 19.46
CA GLY A 16 8.38 -4.57 20.48
C GLY A 16 7.44 -5.40 21.37
N PRO A 17 6.77 -4.73 22.33
CA PRO A 17 5.74 -5.34 23.16
C PRO A 17 4.64 -5.98 22.32
N ALA A 18 4.07 -7.09 22.80
CA ALA A 18 2.90 -7.69 22.20
C ALA A 18 1.65 -6.86 22.53
N GLN A 19 0.83 -6.58 21.52
CA GLN A 19 -0.47 -5.94 21.67
C GLN A 19 -1.60 -6.91 21.33
N PRO A 20 -2.64 -6.97 22.18
CA PRO A 20 -3.83 -7.75 21.87
C PRO A 20 -4.69 -7.05 20.81
N VAL A 21 -5.07 -7.79 19.78
CA VAL A 21 -6.11 -7.42 18.82
C VAL A 21 -7.42 -8.04 19.28
N PHE A 22 -8.47 -7.25 19.41
CA PHE A 22 -9.75 -7.70 19.94
C PHE A 22 -10.79 -7.89 18.85
N ASN A 23 -11.69 -8.86 19.05
CA ASN A 23 -12.96 -8.87 18.36
C ASN A 23 -13.94 -7.96 19.13
N PRO A 24 -14.35 -6.81 18.59
CA PRO A 24 -15.19 -5.87 19.33
C PRO A 24 -16.63 -6.37 19.54
N ALA A 25 -17.11 -7.32 18.74
CA ALA A 25 -18.44 -7.89 18.90
C ALA A 25 -18.50 -8.93 20.05
N LEU A 26 -17.39 -9.59 20.36
CA LEU A 26 -17.30 -10.63 21.39
C LEU A 26 -16.55 -10.18 22.65
N GLY A 27 -15.73 -9.12 22.56
CA GLY A 27 -14.83 -8.67 23.62
C GLY A 27 -13.64 -9.61 23.88
N SER A 28 -13.45 -10.63 23.04
CA SER A 28 -12.36 -11.61 23.16
C SER A 28 -11.14 -11.20 22.34
N VAL A 29 -9.95 -11.61 22.78
CA VAL A 29 -8.70 -11.45 22.01
C VAL A 29 -8.73 -12.38 20.80
N LEU A 30 -8.48 -11.84 19.60
CA LEU A 30 -8.30 -12.59 18.36
C LEU A 30 -6.89 -13.14 18.27
N VAL A 31 -5.89 -12.28 18.52
CA VAL A 31 -4.47 -12.59 18.39
C VAL A 31 -3.65 -11.54 19.15
N GLU A 32 -2.43 -11.90 19.55
CA GLU A 32 -1.43 -10.94 20.01
C GLU A 32 -0.38 -10.72 18.92
N ILE A 33 -0.03 -9.47 18.65
CA ILE A 33 0.94 -9.09 17.62
C ILE A 33 2.05 -8.28 18.29
N ASN A 34 3.31 -8.70 18.11
CA ASN A 34 4.44 -7.89 18.52
C ASN A 34 4.54 -6.63 17.66
N GLU A 35 4.60 -5.47 18.31
CA GLU A 35 4.88 -4.20 17.64
C GLU A 35 6.28 -4.20 17.01
N ALA A 36 6.49 -3.31 16.05
CA ALA A 36 7.83 -3.01 15.57
C ALA A 36 8.65 -2.30 16.67
N SER A 37 9.90 -2.70 16.85
CA SER A 37 10.85 -1.89 17.64
C SER A 37 11.26 -0.63 16.86
N GLU A 38 11.81 0.38 17.54
CA GLU A 38 12.37 1.57 16.86
C GLU A 38 13.43 1.18 15.80
N ALA A 39 14.23 0.16 16.08
CA ALA A 39 15.23 -0.36 15.14
C ALA A 39 14.59 -1.00 13.90
N GLN A 40 13.46 -1.69 14.06
CA GLN A 40 12.71 -2.26 12.94
C GLN A 40 12.02 -1.17 12.10
N VAL A 41 11.53 -0.09 12.74
CA VAL A 41 11.00 1.08 12.03
C VAL A 41 12.09 1.75 11.20
N ASP A 42 13.26 2.02 11.80
CA ASP A 42 14.42 2.57 11.09
C ASP A 42 14.87 1.66 9.93
N ALA A 43 14.90 0.34 10.15
CA ALA A 43 15.22 -0.64 9.11
C ALA A 43 14.21 -0.62 7.95
N ALA A 44 12.91 -0.47 8.24
CA ALA A 44 11.87 -0.34 7.22
C ALA A 44 12.03 0.93 6.38
N VAL A 45 12.33 2.07 7.02
CA VAL A 45 12.58 3.35 6.33
C VAL A 45 13.84 3.25 5.46
N ARG A 46 14.94 2.70 5.98
CA ARG A 46 16.18 2.50 5.21
C ARG A 46 15.98 1.56 4.02
N ALA A 47 15.19 0.50 4.20
CA ALA A 47 14.86 -0.40 3.10
C ALA A 47 14.02 0.28 2.02
N ALA A 48 13.04 1.10 2.42
CA ALA A 48 12.24 1.88 1.49
C ALA A 48 13.08 2.91 0.72
N ASP A 49 14.00 3.59 1.39
CA ASP A 49 14.95 4.55 0.80
C ASP A 49 15.88 3.86 -0.22
N ALA A 50 16.48 2.72 0.15
CA ALA A 50 17.31 1.94 -0.76
C ALA A 50 16.53 1.43 -1.99
N ALA A 51 15.28 0.99 -1.79
CA ALA A 51 14.42 0.54 -2.89
C ALA A 51 13.98 1.70 -3.80
N PHE A 52 13.85 2.91 -3.27
CA PHE A 52 13.35 4.09 -3.99
C PHE A 52 14.19 4.43 -5.23
N ASP A 53 15.51 4.26 -5.18
CA ASP A 53 16.39 4.51 -6.33
C ASP A 53 15.93 3.68 -7.55
N SER A 54 15.83 2.36 -7.40
CA SER A 54 15.36 1.50 -8.49
C SER A 54 13.87 1.70 -8.82
N TRP A 55 13.03 1.91 -7.81
CA TRP A 55 11.58 2.01 -7.98
C TRP A 55 11.14 3.30 -8.67
N SER A 56 11.75 4.44 -8.33
CA SER A 56 11.42 5.75 -8.90
C SER A 56 11.69 5.82 -10.41
N HIS A 57 12.70 5.09 -10.88
CA HIS A 57 13.07 5.00 -12.29
C HIS A 57 12.22 4.01 -13.10
N THR A 58 11.32 3.25 -12.47
CA THR A 58 10.44 2.34 -13.22
C THR A 58 9.55 3.12 -14.21
N PRO A 59 9.24 2.56 -15.39
CA PRO A 59 8.24 3.15 -16.27
C PRO A 59 6.85 3.12 -15.62
N PRO A 60 5.97 4.13 -15.85
CA PRO A 60 4.59 4.12 -15.36
C PRO A 60 3.80 2.85 -15.75
N LYS A 61 4.12 2.24 -16.89
CA LYS A 61 3.54 0.96 -17.33
C LYS A 61 3.78 -0.15 -16.30
N GLU A 62 5.00 -0.28 -15.79
CA GLU A 62 5.36 -1.38 -14.89
C GLU A 62 4.68 -1.22 -13.53
N ARG A 63 4.69 -0.01 -12.98
CA ARG A 63 3.96 0.31 -11.74
C ARG A 63 2.46 0.07 -11.90
N SER A 64 1.88 0.49 -13.01
CA SER A 64 0.47 0.25 -13.35
C SER A 64 0.14 -1.24 -13.37
N LEU A 65 0.96 -2.08 -14.00
CA LEU A 65 0.74 -3.53 -14.04
C LEU A 65 0.84 -4.18 -12.65
N LEU A 66 1.72 -3.68 -11.78
CA LEU A 66 1.82 -4.16 -10.39
C LEU A 66 0.56 -3.80 -9.59
N LEU A 67 0.04 -2.58 -9.74
CA LEU A 67 -1.23 -2.17 -9.10
C LEU A 67 -2.42 -3.00 -9.57
N LEU A 68 -2.49 -3.34 -10.87
CA LEU A 68 -3.53 -4.23 -11.40
C LEU A 68 -3.44 -5.64 -10.81
N LYS A 69 -2.23 -6.22 -10.73
CA LYS A 69 -2.02 -7.53 -10.10
C LYS A 69 -2.44 -7.53 -8.62
N LEU A 70 -2.19 -6.43 -7.92
CA LEU A 70 -2.62 -6.29 -6.52
C LEU A 70 -4.15 -6.22 -6.41
N ALA A 71 -4.82 -5.48 -7.29
CA ALA A 71 -6.27 -5.45 -7.34
C ALA A 71 -6.87 -6.84 -7.59
N ASP A 72 -6.32 -7.59 -8.54
CA ASP A 72 -6.75 -8.95 -8.85
C ASP A 72 -6.53 -9.91 -7.65
N ALA A 73 -5.42 -9.75 -6.93
CA ALA A 73 -5.17 -10.51 -5.70
C ALA A 73 -6.17 -10.17 -4.58
N ILE A 74 -6.52 -8.89 -4.40
CA ILE A 74 -7.49 -8.46 -3.40
C ILE A 74 -8.86 -9.12 -3.65
N GLU A 75 -9.32 -9.12 -4.90
CA GLU A 75 -10.59 -9.77 -5.24
C GLU A 75 -10.53 -11.28 -5.09
N ALA A 76 -9.44 -11.92 -5.54
CA ALA A 76 -9.25 -13.36 -5.41
C ALA A 76 -9.27 -13.83 -3.94
N HIS A 77 -8.86 -12.97 -3.01
CA HIS A 77 -8.84 -13.22 -1.57
C HIS A 77 -9.97 -12.49 -0.82
N GLY A 78 -10.99 -12.00 -1.53
CA GLY A 78 -12.01 -11.10 -0.97
C GLY A 78 -12.78 -11.69 0.22
N GLU A 79 -13.15 -12.98 0.16
CA GLU A 79 -13.85 -13.65 1.27
C GLU A 79 -13.00 -13.71 2.55
N GLU A 80 -11.71 -14.00 2.43
CA GLU A 80 -10.77 -14.05 3.55
C GLU A 80 -10.57 -12.65 4.15
N LEU A 81 -10.31 -11.65 3.30
CA LEU A 81 -10.11 -10.27 3.71
C LEU A 81 -11.35 -9.71 4.41
N ALA A 82 -12.54 -9.94 3.85
CA ALA A 82 -13.80 -9.49 4.45
C ALA A 82 -14.07 -10.16 5.81
N LYS A 83 -13.69 -11.43 5.98
CA LYS A 83 -13.83 -12.13 7.25
C LYS A 83 -12.90 -11.56 8.32
N LEU A 84 -11.63 -11.34 7.97
CA LEU A 84 -10.66 -10.70 8.86
C LEU A 84 -11.12 -9.30 9.29
N GLU A 85 -11.57 -8.49 8.34
CA GLU A 85 -12.05 -7.13 8.60
C GLU A 85 -13.32 -7.12 9.47
N SER A 86 -14.25 -8.05 9.21
CA SER A 86 -15.47 -8.20 10.02
C SER A 86 -15.15 -8.62 11.46
N ASP A 87 -14.24 -9.58 11.64
CA ASP A 87 -13.85 -10.05 12.97
C ASP A 87 -13.09 -8.97 13.75
N ASN A 88 -12.21 -8.21 13.09
CA ASN A 88 -11.37 -7.19 13.71
C ASN A 88 -12.13 -5.88 14.00
N CYS A 89 -13.05 -5.48 13.13
CA CYS A 89 -13.73 -4.19 13.23
C CYS A 89 -15.19 -4.30 13.71
N GLY A 90 -15.76 -5.51 13.74
CA GLY A 90 -17.16 -5.76 14.14
C GLY A 90 -18.20 -5.36 13.09
N LYS A 91 -17.78 -4.95 11.89
CA LYS A 91 -18.69 -4.62 10.79
C LYS A 91 -19.36 -5.89 10.23
N PRO A 92 -20.59 -5.82 9.71
CA PRO A 92 -21.23 -6.98 9.09
C PRO A 92 -20.37 -7.56 7.96
N TYR A 93 -20.11 -8.86 7.99
CA TYR A 93 -19.32 -9.55 6.95
C TYR A 93 -19.83 -9.26 5.53
N SER A 94 -21.14 -9.22 5.33
CA SER A 94 -21.74 -8.91 4.03
C SER A 94 -21.43 -7.50 3.55
N ALA A 95 -21.31 -6.52 4.44
CA ALA A 95 -20.94 -5.15 4.08
C ALA A 95 -19.44 -5.08 3.72
N ALA A 96 -18.59 -5.74 4.51
CA ALA A 96 -17.16 -5.85 4.18
C ALA A 96 -16.97 -6.52 2.80
N LEU A 97 -17.64 -7.65 2.55
CA LEU A 97 -17.48 -8.42 1.32
C LEU A 97 -18.06 -7.72 0.08
N ASN A 98 -19.29 -7.21 0.17
CA ASN A 98 -20.01 -6.72 -1.01
C ASN A 98 -19.80 -5.24 -1.29
N ASP A 99 -19.46 -4.44 -0.27
CA ASP A 99 -19.30 -2.99 -0.41
C ASP A 99 -17.82 -2.60 -0.37
N GLU A 100 -17.07 -3.06 0.64
CA GLU A 100 -15.69 -2.59 0.85
C GLU A 100 -14.66 -3.27 -0.05
N ILE A 101 -14.65 -4.60 -0.14
CA ILE A 101 -13.66 -5.32 -0.97
C ILE A 101 -13.67 -4.84 -2.44
N PRO A 102 -14.82 -4.69 -3.12
CA PRO A 102 -14.84 -4.19 -4.49
C PRO A 102 -14.33 -2.75 -4.59
N ALA A 103 -14.68 -1.89 -3.63
CA ALA A 103 -14.21 -0.51 -3.60
C ALA A 103 -12.69 -0.42 -3.37
N ILE A 104 -12.14 -1.24 -2.48
CA ILE A 104 -10.69 -1.32 -2.22
C ILE A 104 -9.95 -1.76 -3.50
N ALA A 105 -10.41 -2.81 -4.16
CA ALA A 105 -9.81 -3.27 -5.43
C ALA A 105 -9.89 -2.19 -6.51
N ASP A 106 -11.02 -1.47 -6.62
CA ASP A 106 -11.20 -0.39 -7.59
C ASP A 106 -10.25 0.79 -7.36
N VAL A 107 -9.94 1.14 -6.10
CA VAL A 107 -8.91 2.16 -5.80
C VAL A 107 -7.57 1.82 -6.47
N PHE A 108 -7.12 0.57 -6.35
CA PHE A 108 -5.88 0.13 -6.99
C PHE A 108 -5.98 0.15 -8.53
N ARG A 109 -7.12 -0.26 -9.10
CA ARG A 109 -7.35 -0.19 -10.56
C ARG A 109 -7.37 1.23 -11.08
N PHE A 110 -8.03 2.14 -10.37
CA PHE A 110 -8.07 3.54 -10.69
C PHE A 110 -6.65 4.12 -10.73
N PHE A 111 -5.86 3.93 -9.66
CA PHE A 111 -4.49 4.46 -9.61
C PHE A 111 -3.54 3.78 -10.60
N ALA A 112 -3.79 2.51 -10.97
CA ALA A 112 -3.09 1.87 -12.05
C ALA A 112 -3.26 2.63 -13.38
N GLY A 113 -4.48 3.07 -13.70
CA GLY A 113 -4.74 3.92 -14.87
C GLY A 113 -4.18 5.33 -14.69
N ALA A 114 -4.50 5.99 -13.58
CA ALA A 114 -4.14 7.38 -13.31
C ALA A 114 -2.62 7.62 -13.33
N SER A 115 -1.82 6.66 -12.86
CA SER A 115 -0.35 6.72 -12.88
C SER A 115 0.23 6.90 -14.30
N ARG A 116 -0.54 6.59 -15.34
CA ARG A 116 -0.16 6.70 -16.76
C ARG A 116 -0.76 7.92 -17.46
N CYS A 117 -1.61 8.68 -16.76
CA CYS A 117 -2.37 9.81 -17.28
C CYS A 117 -1.95 11.14 -16.65
N MET A 118 -0.72 11.23 -16.09
CA MET A 118 -0.21 12.46 -15.53
C MET A 118 -0.07 13.53 -16.61
N SER A 119 -0.81 14.63 -16.46
CA SER A 119 -0.71 15.80 -17.34
C SER A 119 0.57 16.59 -17.09
N GLY A 120 0.91 17.49 -18.02
CA GLY A 120 1.98 18.46 -17.88
C GLY A 120 1.78 19.60 -18.85
N SER A 121 2.45 20.73 -18.62
CA SER A 121 2.50 21.80 -19.61
C SER A 121 3.27 21.34 -20.85
N ALA A 122 2.89 21.84 -22.02
CA ALA A 122 3.65 21.57 -23.24
C ALA A 122 5.11 22.05 -23.06
N GLY A 123 6.06 21.25 -23.54
CA GLY A 123 7.45 21.70 -23.64
C GLY A 123 7.63 22.62 -24.85
N GLY A 124 8.56 23.58 -24.75
CA GLY A 124 8.86 24.48 -25.86
C GLY A 124 9.68 25.72 -25.49
N GLU A 125 9.91 26.59 -26.47
CA GLU A 125 10.70 27.81 -26.36
C GLU A 125 9.86 28.98 -25.84
N TYR A 126 9.60 29.00 -24.54
CA TYR A 126 8.94 30.13 -23.88
C TYR A 126 9.90 31.34 -23.69
N LEU A 127 11.20 31.12 -23.89
CA LEU A 127 12.25 32.14 -23.95
C LEU A 127 13.15 31.85 -25.17
N PRO A 128 13.49 32.84 -26.02
CA PRO A 128 14.30 32.61 -27.22
C PRO A 128 15.63 31.92 -26.90
N GLY A 129 15.88 30.77 -27.53
CA GLY A 129 17.10 29.97 -27.30
C GLY A 129 17.05 29.03 -26.08
N HIS A 130 15.91 28.92 -25.39
CA HIS A 130 15.77 28.08 -24.19
C HIS A 130 14.49 27.22 -24.25
N THR A 131 14.65 25.89 -24.21
CA THR A 131 13.52 24.95 -24.12
C THR A 131 13.15 24.70 -22.66
N SER A 132 11.88 24.95 -22.30
CA SER A 132 11.31 24.64 -20.99
C SER A 132 10.50 23.34 -21.05
N MET A 133 10.54 22.55 -19.96
CA MET A 133 9.70 21.37 -19.78
C MET A 133 9.37 21.15 -18.30
N ILE A 134 8.24 20.50 -18.02
CA ILE A 134 7.81 20.17 -16.67
C ILE A 134 7.75 18.65 -16.51
N ARG A 135 8.23 18.18 -15.36
CA ARG A 135 8.16 16.78 -14.96
C ARG A 135 7.41 16.64 -13.65
N ARG A 136 6.88 15.45 -13.40
CA ARG A 136 6.31 15.04 -12.13
C ARG A 136 7.04 13.78 -11.67
N ASP A 137 8.11 14.02 -10.91
CA ASP A 137 8.94 12.97 -10.35
C ASP A 137 8.49 12.68 -8.90
N PRO A 138 8.61 11.44 -8.42
CA PRO A 138 8.14 11.06 -7.08
C PRO A 138 8.97 11.73 -5.98
N VAL A 139 8.36 11.97 -4.83
CA VAL A 139 8.99 12.70 -3.70
C VAL A 139 10.05 11.86 -2.99
N GLY A 140 9.80 10.57 -2.75
CA GLY A 140 10.66 9.72 -1.93
C GLY A 140 9.85 8.73 -1.09
N VAL A 141 10.39 8.42 0.09
CA VAL A 141 9.72 7.62 1.12
C VAL A 141 8.53 8.39 1.70
N ILE A 142 7.37 7.73 1.84
CA ILE A 142 6.13 8.29 2.37
C ILE A 142 5.73 7.53 3.64
N ALA A 143 5.33 8.26 4.69
CA ALA A 143 4.80 7.72 5.95
C ALA A 143 3.49 8.44 6.31
N SER A 144 2.60 7.76 7.04
CA SER A 144 1.27 8.21 7.47
C SER A 144 1.01 7.78 8.91
#